data_AF-A0A941ERG7-F1
#
_entry.id   AF-A0A941ERG7-F1
#
_cell.length_a   1.000
_cell.length_b   1.000
_cell.length_c   1.000
_cell.angle_alpha   90.00
_cell.angle_beta   90.00
_cell.angle_gamma   90.00
#
_symmetry.space_group_name_H-M   'P 1'
#
loop_
_entity.id
_entity.type
_entity.pdbx_description
1 polymer ?
#
loop_
_entity_poly.entity_id
_entity_poly.type
_entity_poly.pdbx_seq_one_letter_code
_entity_poly.pdbx_strand_id
1 'polypeptide(L)'
;MTTTGGTSRSRARPAALCSLAVTAVLALLGTLFIVTMPAASAATPAASGVGAGFWHTSGNQILDSNGNPVRIAGINWYGFETPDEIAHGLWAQDYHTIVNDIKSLGYNTIRIPFSNQMVEDPIVPQNLSFYNTGPINLDLKGLNALQDLQKIVTYAGQVGLKVILDDHRSEAGESAEDNGLWYTSTYTNQDWINDWTTIATMFANDPTVIGFDLRNEPHTPTGVAYANGATWGTGDTSTDIRLAYEAAGNAVLKVDPNALVFCEGISEYPDSSASGGYDSTWWGGELKGVAQYPVTLSSAGHVVYSAHDYGPSLFQQTWFNSSTTSASLDAVWNANFGYIYTQNIAPLWIGEFGTDNTASDVSSTTAGSQGQWFSSLVGYLAANPWMNWTYWALNGEDSFALLDGSYDATPVSAAKQSLLATIEFPLPGAQNGTPSASASASASASASASASASASASASASASASASASASPSASATGKASATCTYSVTNSWSGGFQAQVVVADTGTAAIGSWTLGWTFPGDQQINNMWNATYSQSGEAVTVTPAAYDASIAAGSSATVGFTGTFTSNDAAPTSFTLNGVACSA
;
A
#
# COMPACT_ATOMS: atom_id res chain seq x y z
N MET A 1 20.06 -45.88 55.08
CA MET A 1 19.42 -46.45 56.30
C MET A 1 19.26 -45.28 57.26
N THR A 2 18.08 -44.81 57.66
CA THR A 2 16.75 -45.42 57.75
C THR A 2 15.66 -44.44 57.28
N THR A 3 14.75 -44.98 56.48
CA THR A 3 13.54 -44.42 55.84
C THR A 3 12.35 -44.43 56.82
N THR A 4 11.37 -43.54 56.74
CA THR A 4 10.10 -43.60 55.96
C THR A 4 9.19 -42.52 56.58
N GLY A 5 8.26 -41.81 55.95
CA GLY A 5 7.53 -41.95 54.69
C GLY A 5 6.12 -41.40 54.97
N GLY A 6 5.75 -40.26 54.38
CA GLY A 6 4.42 -39.67 54.49
C GLY A 6 3.62 -39.88 53.21
N THR A 7 2.32 -40.19 53.32
CA THR A 7 1.33 -40.02 52.25
C THR A 7 -0.10 -39.92 52.79
N SER A 8 -0.89 -39.16 52.04
CA SER A 8 -2.27 -38.70 52.23
C SER A 8 -3.32 -39.80 52.38
N ARG A 9 -4.41 -39.50 53.12
CA ARG A 9 -5.65 -40.27 53.08
C ARG A 9 -6.74 -39.53 52.32
N SER A 10 -7.26 -40.19 51.29
CA SER A 10 -8.57 -39.97 50.70
C SER A 10 -9.68 -40.50 51.62
N ARG A 11 -10.88 -39.92 51.54
CA ARG A 11 -12.17 -40.66 51.50
C ARG A 11 -13.38 -39.75 51.32
N ALA A 12 -14.31 -40.25 50.53
CA ALA A 12 -15.60 -39.65 50.17
C ALA A 12 -16.69 -39.85 51.25
N ARG A 13 -17.64 -38.88 51.24
CA ARG A 13 -19.10 -38.81 51.56
C ARG A 13 -19.82 -40.07 52.14
N PRO A 14 -20.90 -39.97 52.98
CA PRO A 14 -22.22 -39.43 52.55
C PRO A 14 -23.24 -38.88 53.61
N ALA A 15 -24.36 -38.31 53.10
CA ALA A 15 -25.79 -38.29 53.56
C ALA A 15 -26.14 -37.95 55.04
N ALA A 16 -27.11 -37.13 55.47
CA ALA A 16 -28.46 -36.67 55.05
C ALA A 16 -29.43 -36.90 56.24
N LEU A 17 -30.24 -35.91 56.64
CA LEU A 17 -31.49 -36.01 57.45
C LEU A 17 -32.25 -34.66 57.29
N CYS A 18 -33.32 -34.60 56.49
CA CYS A 18 -34.76 -34.62 56.86
C CYS A 18 -35.19 -33.56 57.89
N SER A 19 -36.33 -32.84 57.87
CA SER A 19 -37.47 -32.51 56.97
C SER A 19 -38.47 -31.75 57.87
N LEU A 20 -39.23 -30.77 57.36
CA LEU A 20 -40.61 -30.31 57.74
C LEU A 20 -40.77 -28.86 57.19
N ALA A 21 -41.59 -28.49 56.20
CA ALA A 21 -43.04 -28.63 55.93
C ALA A 21 -43.77 -27.24 55.99
N VAL A 22 -43.94 -26.64 54.81
CA VAL A 22 -45.10 -25.92 54.20
C VAL A 22 -46.06 -25.05 55.05
N THR A 23 -46.22 -23.77 54.66
CA THR A 23 -47.45 -22.93 54.40
C THR A 23 -47.06 -21.44 54.55
N ALA A 24 -47.56 -20.41 53.85
CA ALA A 24 -48.56 -20.19 52.81
C ALA A 24 -48.26 -18.84 52.10
N VAL A 25 -48.77 -18.71 50.89
CA VAL A 25 -48.74 -17.52 50.01
C VAL A 25 -49.62 -16.39 50.57
N LEU A 26 -49.11 -15.16 50.57
CA LEU A 26 -49.93 -13.94 50.54
C LEU A 26 -49.22 -12.85 49.75
N ALA A 27 -49.87 -12.47 48.66
CA ALA A 27 -49.45 -11.48 47.68
C ALA A 27 -49.41 -10.06 48.27
N LEU A 28 -48.36 -9.31 47.94
CA LEU A 28 -48.41 -7.85 47.93
C LEU A 28 -48.18 -7.36 46.49
N LEU A 29 -49.25 -6.85 45.89
CA LEU A 29 -49.28 -6.16 44.61
C LEU A 29 -48.47 -4.87 44.71
N GLY A 30 -47.26 -4.87 44.14
CA GLY A 30 -46.58 -3.65 43.71
C GLY A 30 -46.88 -3.42 42.24
N THR A 31 -47.81 -2.51 41.95
CA THR A 31 -48.11 -2.04 40.60
C THR A 31 -46.86 -1.41 39.98
N LEU A 32 -46.20 -2.19 39.11
CA LEU A 32 -45.16 -1.70 38.22
C LEU A 32 -45.85 -0.85 37.14
N PHE A 33 -45.75 0.47 37.26
CA PHE A 33 -46.04 1.36 36.13
C PHE A 33 -44.98 1.09 35.06
N ILE A 34 -45.31 0.21 34.11
CA ILE A 34 -44.59 0.12 32.85
C ILE A 34 -45.00 1.37 32.07
N VAL A 35 -44.23 2.45 32.24
CA VAL A 35 -44.23 3.52 31.24
C VAL A 35 -43.52 2.93 30.03
N THR A 36 -44.29 2.35 29.11
CA THR A 36 -43.81 2.08 27.76
C THR A 36 -43.56 3.44 27.11
N MET A 37 -42.34 3.96 27.26
CA MET A 37 -41.84 4.96 26.33
C MET A 37 -41.95 4.33 24.94
N PRO A 38 -42.60 4.98 23.95
CA PRO A 38 -42.44 4.53 22.59
C PRO A 38 -40.94 4.57 22.32
N ALA A 39 -40.38 3.46 21.85
CA ALA A 39 -39.07 3.48 21.23
C ALA A 39 -39.19 4.48 20.09
N ALA A 40 -38.71 5.71 20.32
CA ALA A 40 -38.43 6.61 19.24
C ALA A 40 -37.40 5.85 18.40
N SER A 41 -37.83 5.33 17.26
CA SER A 41 -36.93 5.02 16.16
C SER A 41 -36.29 6.36 15.80
N ALA A 42 -35.25 6.74 16.54
CA ALA A 42 -34.34 7.77 16.10
C ALA A 42 -33.81 7.23 14.79
N ALA A 43 -34.28 7.80 13.68
CA ALA A 43 -33.63 7.60 12.40
C ALA A 43 -32.16 7.92 12.67
N THR A 44 -31.29 6.95 12.45
CA THR A 44 -29.85 7.17 12.47
C THR A 44 -29.61 8.40 11.60
N PRO A 45 -29.00 9.47 12.13
CA PRO A 45 -28.65 10.61 11.29
C PRO A 45 -27.95 10.09 10.05
N ALA A 46 -28.35 10.56 8.87
CA ALA A 46 -27.63 10.24 7.64
C ALA A 46 -26.19 10.69 7.84
N ALA A 47 -25.25 9.75 7.83
CA ALA A 47 -23.84 10.01 8.06
C ALA A 47 -23.32 11.02 7.01
N SER A 48 -22.51 11.98 7.44
CA SER A 48 -21.75 12.86 6.54
C SER A 48 -20.44 12.18 6.15
N GLY A 49 -20.11 12.19 4.85
CA GLY A 49 -18.97 11.48 4.22
C GLY A 49 -17.62 11.51 4.94
N VAL A 50 -17.30 12.61 5.64
CA VAL A 50 -16.14 12.72 6.52
C VAL A 50 -16.61 13.31 7.85
N GLY A 51 -16.48 12.53 8.92
CA GLY A 51 -16.95 12.91 10.25
C GLY A 51 -16.20 14.11 10.82
N ALA A 52 -16.88 14.83 11.73
CA ALA A 52 -16.35 16.04 12.33
C ALA A 52 -15.23 15.76 13.34
N GLY A 53 -14.21 16.63 13.35
CA GLY A 53 -13.15 16.63 14.35
C GLY A 53 -12.39 15.31 14.41
N PHE A 54 -11.94 14.97 15.62
CA PHE A 54 -11.28 13.71 15.93
C PHE A 54 -12.29 12.58 16.10
N TRP A 55 -11.81 11.36 15.86
CA TRP A 55 -12.62 10.15 15.88
C TRP A 55 -12.29 9.28 17.09
N HIS A 56 -13.21 8.40 17.46
CA HIS A 56 -13.03 7.45 18.55
C HIS A 56 -13.79 6.15 18.25
N THR A 57 -13.49 5.08 18.96
CA THR A 57 -14.13 3.78 18.77
C THR A 57 -15.21 3.49 19.81
N SER A 58 -16.26 2.80 19.40
CA SER A 58 -17.34 2.32 20.28
C SER A 58 -17.92 1.03 19.72
N GLY A 59 -17.73 -0.08 20.45
CA GLY A 59 -18.05 -1.41 19.91
C GLY A 59 -17.30 -1.66 18.61
N ASN A 60 -18.00 -2.12 17.56
CA ASN A 60 -17.42 -2.29 16.23
C ASN A 60 -17.45 -1.04 15.33
N GLN A 61 -17.77 0.14 15.86
CA GLN A 61 -17.89 1.37 15.07
C GLN A 61 -16.79 2.38 15.39
N ILE A 62 -16.42 3.16 14.36
CA ILE A 62 -15.69 4.41 14.51
C ILE A 62 -16.72 5.54 14.48
N LEU A 63 -16.63 6.46 15.43
CA LEU A 63 -17.52 7.59 15.60
C LEU A 63 -16.74 8.91 15.53
N ASP A 64 -17.36 9.94 14.97
CA ASP A 64 -16.82 11.29 14.98
C ASP A 64 -16.99 12.00 16.34
N SER A 65 -16.49 13.22 16.45
CA SER A 65 -16.59 14.02 17.68
C SER A 65 -18.02 14.39 18.10
N ASN A 66 -19.01 14.24 17.21
CA ASN A 66 -20.43 14.42 17.51
C ASN A 66 -21.13 13.09 17.85
N GLY A 67 -20.41 11.97 17.84
CA GLY A 67 -20.95 10.62 18.07
C GLY A 67 -21.65 10.02 16.85
N ASN A 68 -21.44 10.57 15.65
CA ASN A 68 -21.97 9.99 14.41
C ASN A 68 -21.02 8.91 13.88
N PRO A 69 -21.53 7.76 13.42
CA PRO A 69 -20.71 6.76 12.75
C PRO A 69 -20.04 7.32 11.49
N VAL A 70 -18.78 6.94 11.32
CA VAL A 70 -17.96 7.24 10.13
C VAL A 70 -17.47 5.96 9.48
N ARG A 71 -17.07 6.06 8.22
CA ARG A 71 -16.50 4.96 7.44
C ARG A 71 -15.25 5.43 6.73
N ILE A 72 -14.21 4.62 6.75
CA ILE A 72 -13.02 4.82 5.91
C ILE A 72 -13.25 4.07 4.60
N ALA A 73 -13.18 4.81 3.51
CA ALA A 73 -13.12 4.32 2.13
C ALA A 73 -11.86 4.94 1.51
N GLY A 74 -10.72 4.30 1.78
CA GLY A 74 -9.40 4.87 1.58
C GLY A 74 -8.65 4.35 0.37
N ILE A 75 -7.52 5.00 0.09
CA ILE A 75 -6.54 4.59 -0.92
C ILE A 75 -5.13 4.67 -0.30
N ASN A 76 -4.27 3.68 -0.56
CA ASN A 76 -2.86 3.73 -0.21
C ASN A 76 -2.12 4.62 -1.21
N TRP A 77 -1.34 5.58 -0.73
CA TRP A 77 -0.41 6.34 -1.55
C TRP A 77 0.99 6.23 -0.96
N TYR A 78 1.75 5.30 -1.50
CA TYR A 78 3.07 4.92 -0.98
C TYR A 78 4.19 5.76 -1.59
N GLY A 79 5.38 5.70 -0.98
CA GLY A 79 6.62 6.31 -1.45
C GLY A 79 7.50 6.87 -0.33
N PHE A 80 6.94 7.26 0.81
CA PHE A 80 7.73 7.79 1.94
C PHE A 80 8.49 6.70 2.70
N GLU A 81 8.07 5.44 2.57
CA GLU A 81 8.73 4.26 3.08
C GLU A 81 9.83 3.73 2.16
N THR A 82 9.81 4.11 0.88
CA THR A 82 10.78 3.65 -0.12
C THR A 82 12.07 4.47 -0.03
N PRO A 83 13.16 4.06 -0.72
CA PRO A 83 14.39 4.83 -0.79
C PRO A 83 14.25 6.24 -1.38
N ASP A 84 13.12 6.55 -2.04
CA ASP A 84 12.84 7.89 -2.53
C ASP A 84 12.42 8.86 -1.40
N GLU A 85 11.89 8.32 -0.30
CA GLU A 85 11.43 9.05 0.89
C GLU A 85 10.48 10.22 0.56
N ILE A 86 9.65 10.04 -0.47
CA ILE A 86 8.64 10.99 -0.92
C ILE A 86 7.51 10.20 -1.56
N ALA A 87 6.26 10.63 -1.36
CA ALA A 87 5.13 10.02 -2.06
C ALA A 87 5.39 9.95 -3.57
N HIS A 88 5.22 8.78 -4.17
CA HIS A 88 5.55 8.58 -5.58
C HIS A 88 4.58 9.34 -6.51
N GLY A 89 5.04 9.58 -7.74
CA GLY A 89 4.30 10.33 -8.76
C GLY A 89 4.59 11.83 -8.78
N LEU A 90 5.30 12.38 -7.79
CA LEU A 90 5.66 13.80 -7.76
C LEU A 90 6.73 14.20 -8.79
N TRP A 91 7.34 13.23 -9.48
CA TRP A 91 8.10 13.48 -10.72
C TRP A 91 7.20 13.82 -11.91
N ALA A 92 5.95 13.35 -11.91
CA ALA A 92 5.01 13.47 -13.03
C ALA A 92 3.94 14.54 -12.80
N GLN A 93 3.45 14.69 -11.56
CA GLN A 93 2.26 15.48 -11.24
C GLN A 93 2.45 16.31 -9.97
N ASP A 94 1.67 17.40 -9.86
CA ASP A 94 1.58 18.20 -8.64
C ASP A 94 0.81 17.45 -7.55
N TYR A 95 1.33 17.44 -6.31
CA TYR A 95 0.65 16.75 -5.20
C TYR A 95 -0.76 17.29 -4.95
N HIS A 96 -1.03 18.58 -5.20
CA HIS A 96 -2.36 19.14 -5.07
C HIS A 96 -3.32 18.49 -6.09
N THR A 97 -2.86 18.23 -7.31
CA THR A 97 -3.66 17.54 -8.33
C THR A 97 -3.96 16.11 -7.88
N ILE A 98 -2.94 15.34 -7.48
CA ILE A 98 -3.12 13.96 -7.01
C ILE A 98 -4.12 13.88 -5.84
N VAL A 99 -3.96 14.75 -4.84
CA VAL A 99 -4.86 14.80 -3.67
C VAL A 99 -6.30 15.18 -4.07
N ASN A 100 -6.49 16.06 -5.05
CA ASN A 100 -7.81 16.37 -5.59
C ASN A 100 -8.41 15.21 -6.39
N ASP A 101 -7.58 14.45 -7.10
CA ASP A 101 -8.02 13.30 -7.88
C ASP A 101 -8.47 12.16 -6.97
N ILE A 102 -7.74 11.87 -5.89
CA ILE A 102 -8.17 10.95 -4.82
C ILE A 102 -9.58 11.30 -4.35
N LYS A 103 -9.82 12.56 -4.00
CA LYS A 103 -11.14 13.04 -3.57
C LYS A 103 -12.17 12.91 -4.69
N SER A 104 -11.82 13.27 -5.92
CA SER A 104 -12.74 13.28 -7.05
C SER A 104 -13.17 11.88 -7.47
N LEU A 105 -12.31 10.88 -7.24
CA LEU A 105 -12.57 9.47 -7.46
C LEU A 105 -13.48 8.84 -6.40
N GLY A 106 -13.73 9.52 -5.28
CA GLY A 106 -14.71 9.09 -4.26
C GLY A 106 -14.10 8.61 -2.94
N TYR A 107 -12.77 8.53 -2.86
CA TYR A 107 -12.07 8.19 -1.63
C TYR A 107 -12.13 9.33 -0.61
N ASN A 108 -12.16 8.97 0.67
CA ASN A 108 -12.27 9.92 1.77
C ASN A 108 -11.05 9.95 2.70
N THR A 109 -10.14 8.99 2.56
CA THR A 109 -8.96 8.81 3.42
C THR A 109 -7.75 8.39 2.59
N ILE A 110 -6.56 8.84 2.96
CA ILE A 110 -5.28 8.38 2.40
C ILE A 110 -4.53 7.61 3.50
N ARG A 111 -4.12 6.36 3.23
CA ARG A 111 -3.08 5.68 4.04
C ARG A 111 -1.72 6.03 3.43
N ILE A 112 -0.84 6.61 4.23
CA ILE A 112 0.50 7.03 3.80
C ILE A 112 1.54 6.19 4.55
N PRO A 113 2.08 5.15 3.91
CA PRO A 113 3.27 4.43 4.36
C PRO A 113 4.47 5.37 4.51
N PHE A 114 5.27 5.21 5.57
CA PHE A 114 6.55 5.87 5.79
C PHE A 114 7.56 4.93 6.48
N SER A 115 8.84 5.33 6.56
CA SER A 115 9.88 4.57 7.26
C SER A 115 10.41 5.25 8.52
N ASN A 116 10.90 4.50 9.51
CA ASN A 116 11.62 5.07 10.66
C ASN A 116 12.82 5.92 10.21
N GLN A 117 13.56 5.45 9.20
CA GLN A 117 14.67 6.18 8.58
C GLN A 117 14.26 7.60 8.15
N MET A 118 13.13 7.76 7.48
CA MET A 118 12.62 9.08 7.07
C MET A 118 12.39 10.02 8.27
N VAL A 119 12.03 9.47 9.44
CA VAL A 119 11.79 10.25 10.66
C VAL A 119 13.11 10.71 11.30
N GLU A 120 14.09 9.81 11.35
CA GLU A 120 15.38 10.06 11.99
C GLU A 120 16.35 10.86 11.10
N ASP A 121 16.30 10.66 9.79
CA ASP A 121 17.19 11.28 8.81
C ASP A 121 16.45 12.38 8.02
N PRO A 122 16.80 13.67 8.19
CA PRO A 122 16.14 14.78 7.49
C PRO A 122 16.62 14.90 6.03
N ILE A 123 16.37 13.88 5.21
CA ILE A 123 16.73 13.84 3.80
C ILE A 123 15.85 14.82 3.01
N VAL A 124 16.47 15.54 2.07
CA VAL A 124 15.76 16.32 1.04
C VAL A 124 15.53 15.37 -0.14
N PRO A 125 14.28 14.94 -0.41
CA PRO A 125 14.01 13.99 -1.47
C PRO A 125 14.46 14.52 -2.84
N GLN A 126 14.85 13.60 -3.73
CA GLN A 126 15.31 13.95 -5.07
C GLN A 126 14.36 13.46 -6.17
N ASN A 127 13.50 12.47 -5.90
CA ASN A 127 12.59 11.90 -6.89
C ASN A 127 11.27 12.69 -7.02
N LEU A 128 11.39 13.99 -7.30
CA LEU A 128 10.27 14.89 -7.59
C LEU A 128 10.68 15.91 -8.64
N SER A 129 9.70 16.43 -9.37
CA SER A 129 9.91 17.49 -10.36
C SER A 129 9.27 18.79 -9.91
N PHE A 130 9.83 19.91 -10.40
CA PHE A 130 9.26 21.26 -10.22
C PHE A 130 8.58 21.79 -11.48
N TYR A 131 8.55 20.97 -12.54
CA TYR A 131 8.02 21.36 -13.84
C TYR A 131 7.61 20.15 -14.68
N ASN A 132 6.43 20.20 -15.29
CA ASN A 132 5.98 19.28 -16.34
C ASN A 132 5.38 20.08 -17.52
N THR A 133 4.06 20.05 -17.73
CA THR A 133 3.38 20.94 -18.69
C THR A 133 3.23 22.38 -18.16
N GLY A 134 3.54 22.56 -16.87
CA GLY A 134 3.66 23.82 -16.14
C GLY A 134 4.37 23.57 -14.80
N PRO A 135 4.46 24.57 -13.92
CA PRO A 135 5.05 24.40 -12.60
C PRO A 135 4.27 23.42 -11.74
N ILE A 136 4.98 22.52 -11.06
CA ILE A 136 4.43 21.54 -10.11
C ILE A 136 5.30 21.52 -8.85
N ASN A 137 4.75 21.14 -7.70
CA ASN A 137 5.46 20.88 -6.43
C ASN A 137 6.40 22.02 -5.96
N LEU A 138 6.16 23.26 -6.40
CA LEU A 138 7.11 24.36 -6.19
C LEU A 138 7.35 24.67 -4.72
N ASP A 139 6.36 24.43 -3.86
CA ASP A 139 6.43 24.69 -2.44
C ASP A 139 7.02 23.53 -1.62
N LEU A 140 7.39 22.42 -2.27
CA LEU A 140 8.18 21.31 -1.71
C LEU A 140 9.70 21.55 -1.88
N LYS A 141 10.08 22.56 -2.67
CA LYS A 141 11.49 22.76 -3.06
C LYS A 141 12.41 23.01 -1.86
N GLY A 142 13.32 22.05 -1.62
CA GLY A 142 14.35 22.12 -0.59
C GLY A 142 13.85 21.81 0.82
N LEU A 143 12.62 21.29 0.93
CA LEU A 143 12.10 20.72 2.16
C LEU A 143 12.67 19.30 2.36
N ASN A 144 12.68 18.83 3.60
CA ASN A 144 12.95 17.43 3.89
C ASN A 144 11.67 16.59 3.81
N ALA A 145 11.82 15.27 3.78
CA ALA A 145 10.71 14.32 3.64
C ALA A 145 9.57 14.56 4.66
N LEU A 146 9.88 14.77 5.94
CA LEU A 146 8.88 15.08 6.96
C LEU A 146 8.12 16.38 6.67
N GLN A 147 8.81 17.41 6.19
CA GLN A 147 8.18 18.67 5.79
C GLN A 147 7.30 18.49 4.54
N ASP A 148 7.69 17.64 3.60
CA ASP A 148 6.87 17.29 2.43
C ASP A 148 5.62 16.51 2.84
N LEU A 149 5.75 15.55 3.77
CA LEU A 149 4.60 14.86 4.37
C LEU A 149 3.64 15.87 5.02
N GLN A 150 4.15 16.82 5.81
CA GLN A 150 3.32 17.87 6.42
C GLN A 150 2.54 18.67 5.36
N LYS A 151 3.18 19.01 4.24
CA LYS A 151 2.55 19.76 3.16
C LYS A 151 1.39 18.99 2.54
N ILE A 152 1.61 17.72 2.23
CA ILE A 152 0.61 16.82 1.67
C ILE A 152 -0.57 16.65 2.65
N VAL A 153 -0.29 16.33 3.92
CA VAL A 153 -1.33 16.17 4.96
C VAL A 153 -2.13 17.46 5.13
N THR A 154 -1.45 18.61 5.21
CA THR A 154 -2.12 19.90 5.36
C THR A 154 -3.08 20.15 4.20
N TYR A 155 -2.69 19.85 2.96
CA TYR A 155 -3.57 20.04 1.80
C TYR A 155 -4.71 19.02 1.75
N ALA A 156 -4.46 17.75 2.10
CA ALA A 156 -5.50 16.74 2.24
C ALA A 156 -6.61 17.23 3.19
N GLY A 157 -6.24 17.81 4.33
CA GLY A 157 -7.17 18.44 5.28
C GLY A 157 -7.94 19.62 4.70
N GLN A 158 -7.27 20.50 3.93
CA GLN A 158 -7.92 21.65 3.27
C GLN A 158 -9.00 21.22 2.27
N VAL A 159 -8.81 20.08 1.59
CA VAL A 159 -9.81 19.54 0.66
C VAL A 159 -10.80 18.59 1.33
N GLY A 160 -10.64 18.33 2.64
CA GLY A 160 -11.56 17.56 3.47
C GLY A 160 -11.29 16.05 3.53
N LEU A 161 -10.16 15.58 3.01
CA LEU A 161 -9.74 14.19 3.18
C LEU A 161 -9.21 13.94 4.61
N LYS A 162 -9.19 12.67 5.01
CA LYS A 162 -8.50 12.20 6.22
C LYS A 162 -7.20 11.48 5.85
N VAL A 163 -6.30 11.32 6.82
CA VAL A 163 -5.03 10.63 6.66
C VAL A 163 -4.83 9.62 7.79
N ILE A 164 -4.34 8.44 7.44
CA ILE A 164 -3.75 7.46 8.35
C ILE A 164 -2.26 7.38 7.98
N LEU A 165 -1.39 7.53 8.97
CA LEU A 165 0.05 7.35 8.78
C LEU A 165 0.42 5.93 9.19
N ASP A 166 1.26 5.28 8.39
CA ASP A 166 1.60 3.87 8.49
C ASP A 166 3.12 3.70 8.59
N ASP A 167 3.61 3.20 9.72
CA ASP A 167 5.02 2.82 9.85
C ASP A 167 5.24 1.50 9.10
N HIS A 168 5.69 1.64 7.86
CA HIS A 168 5.73 0.54 6.92
C HIS A 168 7.02 -0.27 7.03
N ARG A 169 8.10 0.42 7.40
CA ARG A 169 9.48 -0.06 7.35
C ARG A 169 10.34 0.63 8.40
N SER A 170 11.38 -0.05 8.88
CA SER A 170 12.40 0.62 9.69
C SER A 170 13.40 1.35 8.79
N GLU A 171 14.19 0.61 8.02
CA GLU A 171 14.99 1.13 6.92
C GLU A 171 14.11 1.41 5.69
N ALA A 172 14.33 2.55 5.02
CA ALA A 172 13.67 2.86 3.77
C ALA A 172 13.92 1.74 2.73
N GLY A 173 12.85 1.23 2.11
CA GLY A 173 12.90 0.03 1.30
C GLY A 173 11.56 -0.35 0.70
N GLU A 174 11.54 -1.49 0.00
CA GLU A 174 10.35 -2.03 -0.64
C GLU A 174 9.74 -3.15 0.22
N SER A 175 8.42 -3.34 0.12
CA SER A 175 7.66 -4.38 0.84
C SER A 175 7.64 -4.20 2.37
N ALA A 176 7.20 -5.21 3.11
CA ALA A 176 7.20 -5.23 4.58
C ALA A 176 8.61 -5.45 5.14
N GLU A 177 8.79 -5.26 6.46
CA GLU A 177 10.09 -5.50 7.12
C GLU A 177 10.53 -6.97 6.99
N ASP A 178 11.75 -7.21 6.50
CA ASP A 178 12.25 -8.54 6.15
C ASP A 178 12.20 -9.55 7.31
N ASN A 179 12.36 -9.07 8.56
CA ASN A 179 12.34 -9.92 9.75
C ASN A 179 10.92 -10.10 10.32
N GLY A 180 9.92 -9.42 9.74
CA GLY A 180 8.52 -9.41 10.14
C GLY A 180 8.24 -8.77 11.50
N LEU A 181 9.22 -8.13 12.12
CA LEU A 181 9.11 -7.44 13.41
C LEU A 181 9.08 -5.92 13.21
N TRP A 182 8.85 -5.20 14.31
CA TRP A 182 8.78 -3.73 14.36
C TRP A 182 10.11 -3.06 14.72
N TYR A 183 11.21 -3.80 14.61
CA TYR A 183 12.55 -3.32 14.93
C TYR A 183 13.61 -4.11 14.18
N THR A 184 14.77 -3.51 13.98
CA THR A 184 15.98 -4.13 13.45
C THR A 184 17.14 -3.97 14.45
N SER A 185 18.35 -4.38 14.03
CA SER A 185 19.55 -4.05 14.81
C SER A 185 19.93 -2.57 14.73
N THR A 186 19.45 -1.86 13.69
CA THR A 186 19.71 -0.43 13.47
C THR A 186 18.67 0.41 14.19
N TYR A 187 17.39 0.10 13.97
CA TYR A 187 16.25 0.78 14.57
C TYR A 187 15.67 -0.10 15.68
N THR A 188 15.96 0.24 16.93
CA THR A 188 15.49 -0.57 18.07
C THR A 188 13.99 -0.37 18.31
N ASN A 189 13.37 -1.27 19.09
CA ASN A 189 12.00 -1.08 19.56
C ASN A 189 11.78 0.28 20.26
N GLN A 190 12.82 0.83 20.91
CA GLN A 190 12.71 2.13 21.55
C GLN A 190 12.75 3.27 20.54
N ASP A 191 13.53 3.12 19.46
CA ASP A 191 13.60 4.09 18.37
C ASP A 191 12.26 4.17 17.64
N TRP A 192 11.67 3.03 17.28
CA TRP A 192 10.31 2.94 16.72
C TRP A 192 9.24 3.66 17.58
N ILE A 193 9.28 3.49 18.91
CA ILE A 193 8.38 4.22 19.83
C ILE A 193 8.66 5.73 19.84
N ASN A 194 9.94 6.13 19.75
CA ASN A 194 10.33 7.54 19.72
C ASN A 194 9.87 8.21 18.41
N ASP A 195 10.00 7.52 17.28
CA ASP A 195 9.56 7.99 15.97
C ASP A 195 8.05 8.17 15.92
N TRP A 196 7.31 7.20 16.46
CA TRP A 196 5.87 7.35 16.63
C TRP A 196 5.50 8.56 17.49
N THR A 197 6.25 8.80 18.56
CA THR A 197 6.03 9.98 19.41
C THR A 197 6.33 11.28 18.65
N THR A 198 7.34 11.28 17.78
CA THR A 198 7.70 12.41 16.91
C THR A 198 6.58 12.72 15.91
N ILE A 199 6.13 11.72 15.16
CA ILE A 199 5.04 11.84 14.18
C ILE A 199 3.74 12.24 14.88
N ALA A 200 3.37 11.57 15.98
CA ALA A 200 2.14 11.92 16.70
C ALA A 200 2.18 13.34 17.28
N THR A 201 3.32 13.79 17.81
CA THR A 201 3.46 15.18 18.29
C THR A 201 3.28 16.20 17.17
N MET A 202 3.79 15.89 15.97
CA MET A 202 3.67 16.75 14.79
C MET A 202 2.22 16.97 14.38
N PHE A 203 1.35 15.95 14.52
CA PHE A 203 -0.04 15.98 14.06
C PHE A 203 -1.10 16.03 15.17
N ALA A 204 -0.74 16.04 16.45
CA ALA A 204 -1.68 15.88 17.59
C ALA A 204 -2.88 16.85 17.66
N ASN A 205 -2.83 17.98 16.96
CA ASN A 205 -3.92 18.97 16.93
C ASN A 205 -4.53 19.13 15.54
N ASP A 206 -4.15 18.30 14.59
CA ASP A 206 -4.67 18.28 13.22
C ASP A 206 -5.68 17.13 13.06
N PRO A 207 -7.00 17.40 13.06
CA PRO A 207 -8.00 16.34 12.90
C PRO A 207 -7.99 15.71 11.50
N THR A 208 -7.12 16.17 10.59
CA THR A 208 -6.87 15.51 9.30
C THR A 208 -6.25 14.14 9.51
N VAL A 209 -5.28 14.01 10.42
CA VAL A 209 -4.68 12.72 10.78
C VAL A 209 -5.60 12.06 11.81
N ILE A 210 -6.26 10.97 11.41
CA ILE A 210 -7.25 10.29 12.25
C ILE A 210 -6.63 9.20 13.13
N GLY A 211 -5.43 8.74 12.79
CA GLY A 211 -4.71 7.75 13.59
C GLY A 211 -3.47 7.21 12.91
N PHE A 212 -2.88 6.24 13.61
CA PHE A 212 -1.56 5.70 13.31
C PHE A 212 -1.64 4.18 13.19
N ASP A 213 -1.25 3.66 12.03
CA ASP A 213 -1.12 2.24 11.73
C ASP A 213 0.27 1.80 12.14
N LEU A 214 0.33 1.15 13.30
CA LEU A 214 1.55 1.15 14.10
C LEU A 214 2.70 0.38 13.45
N ARG A 215 2.40 -0.67 12.71
CA ARG A 215 3.40 -1.42 11.97
C ARG A 215 2.75 -2.21 10.85
N ASN A 216 3.25 -2.01 9.64
CA ASN A 216 2.85 -2.76 8.47
C ASN A 216 3.29 -4.23 8.54
N GLU A 217 2.35 -5.11 8.25
CA GLU A 217 2.50 -6.52 7.98
C GLU A 217 3.45 -7.29 8.92
N PRO A 218 3.24 -7.27 10.26
CA PRO A 218 3.97 -8.16 11.13
C PRO A 218 3.81 -9.63 10.66
N HIS A 219 4.91 -10.37 10.61
CA HIS A 219 4.89 -11.74 10.10
C HIS A 219 5.99 -12.63 10.66
N THR A 220 5.85 -13.94 10.45
CA THR A 220 6.95 -14.89 10.57
C THR A 220 7.56 -15.12 9.19
N PRO A 221 8.85 -14.77 8.97
CA PRO A 221 9.48 -15.02 7.69
C PRO A 221 9.56 -16.51 7.36
N THR A 222 9.57 -16.84 6.07
CA THR A 222 9.62 -18.24 5.62
C THR A 222 10.86 -18.96 6.18
N GLY A 223 10.66 -20.11 6.82
CA GLY A 223 11.74 -20.91 7.41
C GLY A 223 12.22 -20.42 8.78
N VAL A 224 11.65 -19.33 9.30
CA VAL A 224 11.84 -18.88 10.68
C VAL A 224 10.83 -19.60 11.57
N ALA A 225 11.25 -19.99 12.78
CA ALA A 225 10.32 -20.57 13.75
C ALA A 225 9.38 -19.48 14.28
N TYR A 226 8.10 -19.78 14.44
CA TYR A 226 7.08 -18.84 14.95
C TYR A 226 7.56 -18.00 16.14
N ALA A 227 8.19 -18.62 17.13
CA ALA A 227 8.70 -17.95 18.33
C ALA A 227 9.79 -16.87 18.07
N ASN A 228 10.32 -16.80 16.85
CA ASN A 228 11.33 -15.84 16.40
C ASN A 228 10.81 -14.86 15.32
N GLY A 229 9.55 -14.98 14.90
CA GLY A 229 8.85 -14.00 14.05
C GLY A 229 7.87 -13.17 14.87
N ALA A 230 6.99 -12.39 14.23
CA ALA A 230 5.89 -11.74 14.93
C ALA A 230 4.87 -12.78 15.42
N THR A 231 4.60 -12.75 16.72
CA THR A 231 3.67 -13.62 17.41
C THR A 231 2.55 -12.81 18.06
N TRP A 232 1.51 -13.49 18.52
CA TRP A 232 0.40 -12.88 19.24
C TRP A 232 0.04 -13.69 20.48
N GLY A 233 0.02 -13.03 21.64
CA GLY A 233 -0.43 -13.64 22.89
C GLY A 233 0.57 -14.60 23.54
N THR A 234 1.83 -14.61 23.09
CA THR A 234 2.90 -15.42 23.68
C THR A 234 3.41 -14.82 25.00
N GLY A 235 3.24 -13.51 25.20
CA GLY A 235 3.76 -12.78 26.35
C GLY A 235 5.27 -12.47 26.27
N ASP A 236 5.94 -12.84 25.18
CA ASP A 236 7.33 -12.48 24.94
C ASP A 236 7.39 -11.08 24.33
N THR A 237 7.93 -10.11 25.07
CA THR A 237 8.00 -8.70 24.61
C THR A 237 8.88 -8.49 23.38
N SER A 238 9.69 -9.47 22.97
CA SER A 238 10.51 -9.38 21.75
C SER A 238 9.78 -9.80 20.48
N THR A 239 8.67 -10.53 20.60
CA THR A 239 7.95 -11.08 19.44
C THR A 239 6.43 -10.94 19.52
N ASP A 240 5.83 -10.72 20.69
CA ASP A 240 4.38 -10.51 20.85
C ASP A 240 4.00 -9.09 20.41
N ILE A 241 3.60 -8.93 19.14
CA ILE A 241 3.29 -7.61 18.54
C ILE A 241 2.17 -6.89 19.32
N ARG A 242 1.25 -7.63 19.94
CA ARG A 242 0.20 -7.06 20.80
C ARG A 242 0.80 -6.23 21.94
N LEU A 243 1.88 -6.69 22.58
CA LEU A 243 2.57 -5.94 23.63
C LEU A 243 3.28 -4.70 23.08
N ALA A 244 3.83 -4.79 21.86
CA ALA A 244 4.44 -3.66 21.18
C ALA A 244 3.40 -2.58 20.83
N TYR A 245 2.24 -2.98 20.30
CA TYR A 245 1.11 -2.08 20.06
C TYR A 245 0.62 -1.41 21.34
N GLU A 246 0.55 -2.13 22.47
CA GLU A 246 0.22 -1.53 23.75
C GLU A 246 1.26 -0.49 24.19
N ALA A 247 2.55 -0.76 23.99
CA ALA A 247 3.61 0.17 24.35
C ALA A 247 3.61 1.43 23.45
N ALA A 248 3.65 1.25 22.13
CA ALA A 248 3.67 2.34 21.15
C ALA A 248 2.36 3.14 21.15
N GLY A 249 1.20 2.46 21.16
CA GLY A 249 -0.10 3.12 21.24
C GLY A 249 -0.25 3.98 22.49
N ASN A 250 0.27 3.53 23.65
CA ASN A 250 0.27 4.35 24.86
C ASN A 250 1.24 5.54 24.79
N ALA A 251 2.36 5.41 24.07
CA ALA A 251 3.27 6.52 23.84
C ALA A 251 2.65 7.58 22.92
N VAL A 252 2.01 7.14 21.83
CA VAL A 252 1.21 7.97 20.92
C VAL A 252 0.13 8.73 21.70
N LEU A 253 -0.73 8.02 22.45
CA LEU A 253 -1.84 8.63 23.18
C LEU A 253 -1.42 9.61 24.28
N LYS A 254 -0.16 9.56 24.71
CA LYS A 254 0.38 10.54 25.66
C LYS A 254 0.62 11.91 25.01
N VAL A 255 0.90 11.95 23.71
CA VAL A 255 1.15 13.21 22.96
C VAL A 255 -0.03 13.60 22.07
N ASP A 256 -0.78 12.63 21.56
CA ASP A 256 -2.03 12.82 20.84
C ASP A 256 -3.15 11.97 21.47
N PRO A 257 -3.89 12.51 22.47
CA PRO A 257 -4.93 11.77 23.15
C PRO A 257 -6.19 11.54 22.31
N ASN A 258 -6.25 12.02 21.06
CA ASN A 258 -7.41 11.87 20.19
C ASN A 258 -7.18 10.86 19.06
N ALA A 259 -5.97 10.32 18.91
CA ALA A 259 -5.63 9.42 17.82
C ALA A 259 -6.37 8.07 17.91
N LEU A 260 -6.74 7.53 16.75
CA LEU A 260 -6.97 6.09 16.61
C LEU A 260 -5.61 5.37 16.53
N VAL A 261 -5.59 4.13 17.01
CA VAL A 261 -4.43 3.24 16.95
C VAL A 261 -4.85 2.02 16.15
N PHE A 262 -4.29 1.88 14.95
CA PHE A 262 -4.54 0.73 14.08
C PHE A 262 -3.50 -0.35 14.36
N CYS A 263 -4.00 -1.57 14.55
CA CYS A 263 -3.21 -2.73 14.93
C CYS A 263 -3.44 -3.82 13.89
N GLU A 264 -2.47 -4.01 13.01
CA GLU A 264 -2.45 -5.11 12.04
C GLU A 264 -2.36 -6.49 12.70
N GLY A 265 -2.67 -7.54 11.93
CA GLY A 265 -2.50 -8.92 12.33
C GLY A 265 -1.06 -9.42 12.26
N ILE A 266 -0.89 -10.72 12.43
CA ILE A 266 0.35 -11.45 12.09
C ILE A 266 0.13 -12.32 10.85
N SER A 267 1.11 -13.13 10.42
CA SER A 267 0.96 -14.03 9.27
C SER A 267 0.41 -15.41 9.61
N GLU A 268 0.60 -15.88 10.84
CA GLU A 268 0.19 -17.22 11.26
C GLU A 268 -0.10 -17.27 12.75
N TYR A 269 -1.04 -18.10 13.17
CA TYR A 269 -1.42 -18.25 14.57
C TYR A 269 -1.48 -19.73 14.98
N PRO A 270 -0.99 -20.12 16.17
CA PRO A 270 -0.99 -21.51 16.60
C PRO A 270 -2.38 -22.13 16.57
N ASP A 271 -2.53 -23.18 15.77
CA ASP A 271 -3.76 -23.95 15.64
C ASP A 271 -3.43 -25.44 15.51
N SER A 272 -3.71 -26.19 16.59
CA SER A 272 -3.48 -27.64 16.65
C SER A 272 -4.28 -28.46 15.63
N SER A 273 -5.32 -27.88 15.03
CA SER A 273 -6.13 -28.50 13.99
C SER A 273 -5.59 -28.25 12.57
N ALA A 274 -4.73 -27.24 12.41
CA ALA A 274 -4.13 -26.90 11.13
C ALA A 274 -2.94 -27.83 10.80
N SER A 275 -2.74 -28.10 9.52
CA SER A 275 -1.61 -28.89 9.04
C SER A 275 -0.31 -28.13 9.28
N GLY A 276 0.57 -28.65 10.13
CA GLY A 276 1.79 -27.96 10.54
C GLY A 276 1.67 -27.23 11.89
N GLY A 277 0.47 -27.19 12.49
CA GLY A 277 0.23 -26.63 13.82
C GLY A 277 -0.04 -25.13 13.85
N TYR A 278 -0.16 -24.49 12.68
CA TYR A 278 -0.44 -23.06 12.53
C TYR A 278 -1.49 -22.85 11.45
N ASP A 279 -2.43 -21.95 11.70
CA ASP A 279 -3.28 -21.40 10.65
C ASP A 279 -2.58 -20.16 10.09
N SER A 280 -2.34 -20.14 8.79
CA SER A 280 -1.54 -19.12 8.12
C SER A 280 -2.39 -18.41 7.07
N THR A 281 -2.22 -17.09 7.01
CA THR A 281 -2.86 -16.21 6.03
C THR A 281 -1.85 -15.16 5.55
N TRP A 282 -2.33 -14.06 4.99
CA TRP A 282 -1.52 -12.92 4.58
C TRP A 282 -0.73 -12.33 5.76
N TRP A 283 0.42 -11.74 5.47
CA TRP A 283 1.12 -10.91 6.44
C TRP A 283 0.21 -9.77 6.87
N GLY A 284 0.18 -9.42 8.16
CA GLY A 284 -0.80 -8.46 8.69
C GLY A 284 -2.26 -8.95 8.70
N GLY A 285 -2.57 -10.16 8.21
CA GLY A 285 -3.96 -10.63 8.00
C GLY A 285 -4.55 -11.49 9.11
N GLU A 286 -3.73 -12.09 9.98
CA GLU A 286 -4.19 -13.00 11.03
C GLU A 286 -4.49 -12.27 12.34
N LEU A 287 -5.74 -12.31 12.79
CA LEU A 287 -6.24 -11.65 14.00
C LEU A 287 -6.99 -12.58 14.97
N LYS A 288 -6.88 -13.91 14.88
CA LYS A 288 -7.51 -14.84 15.86
C LYS A 288 -7.03 -14.63 17.28
N GLY A 289 -5.79 -14.17 17.46
CA GLY A 289 -5.23 -13.84 18.77
C GLY A 289 -6.06 -12.82 19.56
N VAL A 290 -6.80 -11.94 18.88
CA VAL A 290 -7.64 -10.89 19.49
C VAL A 290 -8.72 -11.47 20.41
N ALA A 291 -9.30 -12.63 20.08
CA ALA A 291 -10.38 -13.25 20.86
C ALA A 291 -9.97 -13.54 22.31
N GLN A 292 -8.71 -13.88 22.53
CA GLN A 292 -8.17 -14.23 23.84
C GLN A 292 -7.27 -13.14 24.42
N TYR A 293 -6.55 -12.44 23.56
CA TYR A 293 -5.53 -11.45 23.91
C TYR A 293 -5.77 -10.15 23.13
N PRO A 294 -6.82 -9.38 23.44
CA PRO A 294 -7.04 -8.09 22.80
C PRO A 294 -5.96 -7.08 23.21
N VAL A 295 -5.67 -6.13 22.32
CA VAL A 295 -4.80 -4.98 22.58
C VAL A 295 -5.51 -4.09 23.58
N THR A 296 -4.88 -3.80 24.71
CA THR A 296 -5.46 -2.98 25.78
C THR A 296 -4.61 -1.74 26.02
N LEU A 297 -5.08 -0.60 25.52
CA LEU A 297 -4.46 0.70 25.76
C LEU A 297 -4.89 1.28 27.12
N SER A 298 -4.11 2.25 27.62
CA SER A 298 -4.36 2.96 28.88
C SER A 298 -5.62 3.83 28.84
N SER A 299 -6.07 4.19 27.63
CA SER A 299 -7.35 4.84 27.36
C SER A 299 -8.18 3.96 26.43
N ALA A 300 -9.50 3.92 26.65
CA ALA A 300 -10.44 3.20 25.78
C ALA A 300 -10.89 4.08 24.61
N GLY A 301 -11.43 3.47 23.55
CA GLY A 301 -11.99 4.20 22.41
C GLY A 301 -10.98 4.59 21.32
N HIS A 302 -9.86 3.86 21.23
CA HIS A 302 -8.79 4.18 20.26
C HIS A 302 -8.46 3.02 19.31
N VAL A 303 -8.58 1.77 19.76
CA VAL A 303 -8.11 0.59 19.00
C VAL A 303 -9.03 0.31 17.81
N VAL A 304 -8.42 0.19 16.64
CA VAL A 304 -9.00 -0.36 15.41
C VAL A 304 -8.12 -1.54 14.99
N TYR A 305 -8.70 -2.69 14.67
CA TYR A 305 -7.92 -3.80 14.11
C TYR A 305 -7.83 -3.67 12.60
N SER A 306 -6.64 -3.92 12.07
CA SER A 306 -6.33 -3.87 10.65
C SER A 306 -6.03 -5.28 10.13
N ALA A 307 -6.59 -5.66 8.99
CA ALA A 307 -6.25 -6.90 8.31
C ALA A 307 -5.86 -6.63 6.86
N HIS A 308 -4.83 -7.29 6.36
CA HIS A 308 -4.53 -7.32 4.94
C HIS A 308 -5.06 -8.60 4.31
N ASP A 309 -5.60 -8.50 3.10
CA ASP A 309 -6.04 -9.66 2.33
C ASP A 309 -5.82 -9.43 0.83
N TYR A 310 -5.28 -10.44 0.15
CA TYR A 310 -4.96 -10.36 -1.27
C TYR A 310 -5.49 -11.58 -2.04
N GLY A 311 -5.38 -11.53 -3.36
CA GLY A 311 -5.86 -12.56 -4.26
C GLY A 311 -4.79 -13.54 -4.74
N PRO A 312 -5.18 -14.56 -5.51
CA PRO A 312 -4.28 -15.60 -6.05
C PRO A 312 -3.19 -15.06 -6.99
N SER A 313 -3.32 -13.85 -7.55
CA SER A 313 -2.25 -13.22 -8.32
C SER A 313 -1.02 -12.91 -7.47
N LEU A 314 -1.21 -12.56 -6.19
CA LEU A 314 -0.10 -12.31 -5.26
C LEU A 314 0.44 -13.63 -4.69
N PHE A 315 -0.45 -14.46 -4.14
CA PHE A 315 -0.07 -15.78 -3.63
C PHE A 315 -1.22 -16.78 -3.73
N GLN A 316 -0.94 -17.96 -4.29
CA GLN A 316 -1.91 -19.04 -4.48
C GLN A 316 -2.18 -19.78 -3.16
N GLN A 317 -2.98 -19.17 -2.30
CA GLN A 317 -3.46 -19.81 -1.07
C GLN A 317 -4.28 -21.07 -1.36
N THR A 318 -4.27 -22.02 -0.42
CA THR A 318 -4.90 -23.34 -0.62
C THR A 318 -6.43 -23.28 -0.82
N TRP A 319 -7.08 -22.23 -0.31
CA TRP A 319 -8.51 -21.98 -0.48
C TRP A 319 -8.88 -21.36 -1.83
N PHE A 320 -7.91 -20.97 -2.67
CA PHE A 320 -8.13 -20.60 -4.06
C PHE A 320 -7.98 -21.84 -4.95
N ASN A 321 -9.08 -22.50 -5.24
CA ASN A 321 -9.12 -23.74 -6.00
C ASN A 321 -10.45 -23.88 -6.75
N SER A 322 -10.63 -24.99 -7.46
CA SER A 322 -11.83 -25.23 -8.29
C SER A 322 -13.15 -25.35 -7.50
N SER A 323 -13.09 -25.43 -6.17
CA SER A 323 -14.25 -25.48 -5.28
C SER A 323 -14.49 -24.16 -4.53
N THR A 324 -13.69 -23.12 -4.77
CA THR A 324 -13.88 -21.81 -4.12
C THR A 324 -15.20 -21.18 -4.48
N THR A 325 -15.91 -20.70 -3.47
CA THR A 325 -17.15 -19.94 -3.56
C THR A 325 -17.03 -18.66 -2.73
N SER A 326 -17.88 -17.66 -2.99
CA SER A 326 -17.92 -16.47 -2.12
C SER A 326 -18.20 -16.82 -0.66
N ALA A 327 -19.09 -17.79 -0.40
CA ALA A 327 -19.37 -18.25 0.96
C ALA A 327 -18.17 -18.93 1.65
N SER A 328 -17.30 -19.63 0.91
CA SER A 328 -16.08 -20.18 1.49
C SER A 328 -15.03 -19.10 1.76
N LEU A 329 -14.98 -18.05 0.93
CA LEU A 329 -14.12 -16.89 1.20
C LEU A 329 -14.61 -16.10 2.42
N ASP A 330 -15.93 -15.86 2.53
CA ASP A 330 -16.54 -15.27 3.73
C ASP A 330 -16.17 -16.07 4.99
N ALA A 331 -16.15 -17.40 4.91
CA ALA A 331 -15.76 -18.24 6.03
C ALA A 331 -14.28 -18.08 6.42
N VAL A 332 -13.38 -17.92 5.44
CA VAL A 332 -11.96 -17.64 5.66
C VAL A 332 -11.79 -16.28 6.34
N TRP A 333 -12.41 -15.22 5.80
CA TRP A 333 -12.31 -13.87 6.37
C TRP A 333 -12.91 -13.80 7.77
N ASN A 334 -14.08 -14.42 8.00
CA ASN A 334 -14.70 -14.46 9.33
C ASN A 334 -13.85 -15.21 10.36
N ALA A 335 -13.16 -16.29 9.94
CA ALA A 335 -12.31 -17.07 10.84
C ALA A 335 -11.04 -16.32 11.26
N ASN A 336 -10.45 -15.53 10.37
CA ASN A 336 -9.21 -14.78 10.64
C ASN A 336 -9.49 -13.44 11.33
N PHE A 337 -10.43 -12.63 10.82
CA PHE A 337 -10.63 -11.27 11.31
C PHE A 337 -12.09 -10.81 11.43
N GLY A 338 -13.00 -11.32 10.59
CA GLY A 338 -14.38 -10.83 10.52
C GLY A 338 -15.22 -11.08 11.78
N TYR A 339 -14.81 -12.05 12.60
CA TYR A 339 -15.45 -12.28 13.90
C TYR A 339 -15.32 -11.08 14.85
N ILE A 340 -14.25 -10.28 14.75
CA ILE A 340 -14.02 -9.09 15.59
C ILE A 340 -15.17 -8.09 15.40
N TYR A 341 -15.50 -7.85 14.14
CA TYR A 341 -16.61 -6.99 13.76
C TYR A 341 -17.96 -7.59 14.17
N THR A 342 -18.23 -8.85 13.81
CA THR A 342 -19.55 -9.47 14.01
C THR A 342 -19.89 -9.73 15.48
N GLN A 343 -18.87 -9.88 16.34
CA GLN A 343 -19.03 -10.03 17.78
C GLN A 343 -18.97 -8.69 18.55
N ASN A 344 -18.90 -7.55 17.84
CA ASN A 344 -18.85 -6.22 18.43
C ASN A 344 -17.65 -6.01 19.38
N ILE A 345 -16.49 -6.58 19.04
CA ILE A 345 -15.25 -6.49 19.84
C ILE A 345 -14.59 -5.12 19.64
N ALA A 346 -14.32 -4.76 18.38
CA ALA A 346 -13.68 -3.51 17.99
C ALA A 346 -13.98 -3.22 16.50
N PRO A 347 -13.75 -1.99 16.00
CA PRO A 347 -13.84 -1.72 14.58
C PRO A 347 -12.80 -2.52 13.82
N LEU A 348 -13.16 -2.96 12.62
CA LEU A 348 -12.29 -3.66 11.69
C LEU A 348 -12.05 -2.77 10.47
N TRP A 349 -10.80 -2.72 10.02
CA TRP A 349 -10.34 -2.05 8.82
C TRP A 349 -9.56 -3.04 7.97
N ILE A 350 -9.88 -3.13 6.67
CA ILE A 350 -9.03 -3.85 5.72
C ILE A 350 -8.00 -2.84 5.21
N GLY A 351 -6.81 -2.88 5.81
CA GLY A 351 -5.74 -1.89 5.59
C GLY A 351 -5.20 -1.93 4.16
N GLU A 352 -5.17 -3.13 3.58
CA GLU A 352 -4.77 -3.36 2.20
C GLU A 352 -5.55 -4.50 1.56
N PHE A 353 -5.95 -4.25 0.32
CA PHE A 353 -6.35 -5.26 -0.66
C PHE A 353 -6.19 -4.67 -2.05
N GLY A 354 -5.73 -5.47 -3.01
CA GLY A 354 -5.42 -5.01 -4.36
C GLY A 354 -5.68 -6.06 -5.42
N THR A 355 -5.95 -5.61 -6.65
CA THR A 355 -6.13 -6.51 -7.80
C THR A 355 -5.50 -5.96 -9.07
N ASP A 356 -5.11 -6.85 -9.97
CA ASP A 356 -4.62 -6.46 -11.29
C ASP A 356 -5.68 -5.72 -12.12
N ASN A 357 -5.25 -5.14 -13.23
CA ASN A 357 -6.03 -4.15 -13.96
C ASN A 357 -6.91 -4.71 -15.10
N THR A 358 -6.85 -6.01 -15.42
CA THR A 358 -7.68 -6.55 -16.51
C THR A 358 -9.12 -6.81 -16.08
N ALA A 359 -10.05 -6.86 -17.04
CA ALA A 359 -11.45 -7.14 -16.74
C ALA A 359 -11.65 -8.52 -16.08
N SER A 360 -10.83 -9.52 -16.41
CA SER A 360 -10.87 -10.84 -15.78
C SER A 360 -10.40 -10.79 -14.33
N ASP A 361 -9.38 -9.98 -14.03
CA ASP A 361 -8.82 -9.88 -12.68
C ASP A 361 -9.76 -9.13 -11.74
N VAL A 362 -10.64 -8.29 -12.29
CA VAL A 362 -11.64 -7.55 -11.51
C VAL A 362 -12.94 -8.36 -11.34
N SER A 363 -13.36 -9.10 -12.37
CA SER A 363 -14.76 -9.57 -12.45
C SER A 363 -14.98 -11.01 -12.93
N SER A 364 -13.91 -11.79 -13.15
CA SER A 364 -14.06 -13.22 -13.42
C SER A 364 -14.85 -13.90 -12.30
N THR A 365 -15.78 -14.78 -12.67
CA THR A 365 -16.52 -15.62 -11.70
C THR A 365 -15.96 -17.03 -11.59
N THR A 366 -14.84 -17.30 -12.26
CA THR A 366 -14.15 -18.61 -12.21
C THR A 366 -13.71 -18.91 -10.79
N ALA A 367 -14.03 -20.10 -10.30
CA ALA A 367 -13.65 -20.53 -8.95
C ALA A 367 -12.13 -20.44 -8.73
N GLY A 368 -11.73 -19.77 -7.65
CA GLY A 368 -10.34 -19.58 -7.25
C GLY A 368 -9.57 -18.55 -8.08
N SER A 369 -10.24 -17.80 -8.96
CA SER A 369 -9.59 -16.76 -9.77
C SER A 369 -9.49 -15.41 -9.05
N GLN A 370 -8.55 -14.57 -9.50
CA GLN A 370 -8.34 -13.22 -9.00
C GLN A 370 -9.64 -12.39 -9.00
N GLY A 371 -10.39 -12.40 -10.12
CA GLY A 371 -11.67 -11.72 -10.20
C GLY A 371 -12.76 -12.25 -9.27
N GLN A 372 -12.75 -13.55 -8.96
CA GLN A 372 -13.73 -14.10 -8.02
C GLN A 372 -13.41 -13.63 -6.61
N TRP A 373 -12.13 -13.67 -6.23
CA TRP A 373 -11.68 -13.15 -4.94
C TRP A 373 -12.02 -11.66 -4.80
N PHE A 374 -11.61 -10.82 -5.75
CA PHE A 374 -11.77 -9.37 -5.64
C PHE A 374 -13.25 -8.97 -5.56
N SER A 375 -14.08 -9.50 -6.46
CA SER A 375 -15.52 -9.24 -6.43
C SER A 375 -16.22 -9.80 -5.19
N SER A 376 -15.73 -10.92 -4.63
CA SER A 376 -16.26 -11.45 -3.37
C SER A 376 -15.86 -10.60 -2.17
N LEU A 377 -14.62 -10.08 -2.12
CA LEU A 377 -14.16 -9.22 -1.02
C LEU A 377 -14.91 -7.89 -1.01
N VAL A 378 -15.08 -7.27 -2.20
CA VAL A 378 -15.93 -6.08 -2.33
C VAL A 378 -17.37 -6.39 -1.93
N GLY A 379 -17.90 -7.56 -2.31
CA GLY A 379 -19.22 -8.01 -1.87
C GLY A 379 -19.34 -8.21 -0.35
N TYR A 380 -18.30 -8.74 0.29
CA TYR A 380 -18.21 -8.92 1.74
C TYR A 380 -18.19 -7.58 2.47
N LEU A 381 -17.42 -6.60 1.99
CA LEU A 381 -17.40 -5.23 2.52
C LEU A 381 -18.75 -4.52 2.31
N ALA A 382 -19.40 -4.71 1.16
CA ALA A 382 -20.73 -4.18 0.90
C ALA A 382 -21.79 -4.76 1.86
N ALA A 383 -21.68 -6.04 2.20
CA ALA A 383 -22.57 -6.70 3.15
C ALA A 383 -22.30 -6.28 4.62
N ASN A 384 -21.11 -5.76 4.91
CA ASN A 384 -20.66 -5.32 6.23
C ASN A 384 -20.26 -3.83 6.19
N PRO A 385 -21.20 -2.90 6.00
CA PRO A 385 -20.87 -1.51 5.67
C PRO A 385 -20.08 -0.77 6.76
N TRP A 386 -20.04 -1.24 8.00
CA TRP A 386 -19.21 -0.61 9.05
C TRP A 386 -17.81 -1.22 9.18
N MET A 387 -17.46 -2.19 8.32
CA MET A 387 -16.06 -2.52 8.06
C MET A 387 -15.45 -1.43 7.18
N ASN A 388 -14.33 -0.94 7.65
CA ASN A 388 -13.54 0.12 7.03
C ASN A 388 -12.59 -0.51 6.00
N TRP A 389 -12.11 0.24 5.02
CA TRP A 389 -11.14 -0.31 4.05
C TRP A 389 -10.25 0.75 3.39
N THR A 390 -9.08 0.33 2.91
CA THR A 390 -8.20 1.10 2.04
C THR A 390 -7.70 0.21 0.90
N TYR A 391 -7.72 0.71 -0.34
CA TYR A 391 -7.29 -0.04 -1.53
C TYR A 391 -5.79 0.12 -1.78
N TRP A 392 -5.08 -0.98 -2.09
CA TRP A 392 -3.70 -0.97 -2.54
C TRP A 392 -3.63 -1.09 -4.09
N ALA A 393 -3.10 -0.12 -4.83
CA ALA A 393 -2.65 1.22 -4.41
C ALA A 393 -2.99 2.29 -5.45
N LEU A 394 -2.82 3.56 -5.08
CA LEU A 394 -2.96 4.71 -5.98
C LEU A 394 -1.92 4.67 -7.12
N ASN A 395 -0.71 4.30 -6.75
CA ASN A 395 0.55 4.47 -7.47
C ASN A 395 0.55 3.83 -8.86
N GLY A 396 0.96 4.59 -9.88
CA GLY A 396 0.83 4.20 -11.29
C GLY A 396 1.82 3.15 -11.79
N GLU A 397 2.89 2.94 -11.04
CA GLU A 397 3.91 1.93 -11.29
C GLU A 397 3.58 0.55 -10.68
N ASP A 398 2.55 0.47 -9.84
CA ASP A 398 2.14 -0.76 -9.17
C ASP A 398 1.34 -1.69 -10.11
N SER A 399 1.47 -3.01 -9.98
CA SER A 399 0.62 -3.96 -10.72
C SER A 399 -0.88 -3.79 -10.42
N PHE A 400 -1.20 -3.37 -9.19
CA PHE A 400 -2.54 -3.10 -8.69
C PHE A 400 -2.96 -1.63 -8.83
N ALA A 401 -2.14 -0.82 -9.52
CA ALA A 401 -2.33 0.62 -9.71
C ALA A 401 -3.78 1.02 -9.96
N LEU A 402 -4.19 2.10 -9.31
CA LEU A 402 -5.40 2.82 -9.62
C LEU A 402 -5.16 3.85 -10.73
N LEU A 403 -4.16 4.72 -10.57
CA LEU A 403 -3.79 5.72 -11.57
C LEU A 403 -2.79 5.15 -12.58
N ASP A 404 -2.56 5.84 -13.68
CA ASP A 404 -1.51 5.46 -14.64
C ASP A 404 -0.16 6.11 -14.29
N GLY A 405 0.88 5.79 -15.07
CA GLY A 405 2.22 6.36 -14.86
C GLY A 405 2.33 7.88 -15.06
N SER A 406 1.29 8.54 -15.56
CA SER A 406 1.21 10.01 -15.63
C SER A 406 0.57 10.61 -14.37
N TYR A 407 0.04 9.77 -13.47
CA TYR A 407 -0.71 10.18 -12.29
C TYR A 407 -1.88 11.12 -12.68
N ASP A 408 -2.60 10.75 -13.76
CA ASP A 408 -3.85 11.40 -14.17
C ASP A 408 -5.04 10.79 -13.43
N ALA A 409 -6.11 11.57 -13.27
CA ALA A 409 -7.36 11.18 -12.60
C ALA A 409 -8.08 10.01 -13.28
N THR A 410 -7.71 9.64 -14.50
CA THR A 410 -8.33 8.53 -15.24
C THR A 410 -7.80 7.20 -14.72
N PRO A 411 -8.64 6.35 -14.09
CA PRO A 411 -8.17 5.08 -13.56
C PRO A 411 -7.73 4.13 -14.68
N VAL A 412 -6.66 3.37 -14.46
CA VAL A 412 -6.15 2.35 -15.40
C VAL A 412 -7.23 1.32 -15.73
N SER A 413 -8.05 0.96 -14.74
CA SER A 413 -9.17 0.05 -14.89
C SER A 413 -10.48 0.70 -14.45
N ALA A 414 -11.28 1.13 -15.42
CA ALA A 414 -12.63 1.65 -15.15
C ALA A 414 -13.55 0.61 -14.48
N ALA A 415 -13.34 -0.68 -14.75
CA ALA A 415 -14.08 -1.78 -14.12
C ALA A 415 -13.75 -1.87 -12.61
N LYS A 416 -12.45 -1.76 -12.26
CA LYS A 416 -11.98 -1.73 -10.88
C LYS A 416 -12.58 -0.54 -10.13
N GLN A 417 -12.45 0.67 -10.67
CA GLN A 417 -13.02 1.87 -10.04
C GLN A 417 -14.54 1.76 -9.87
N SER A 418 -15.25 1.23 -10.88
CA SER A 418 -16.71 1.06 -10.80
C SER A 418 -17.13 0.08 -9.70
N LEU A 419 -16.31 -0.95 -9.44
CA LEU A 419 -16.57 -1.93 -8.40
C LEU A 419 -16.28 -1.34 -7.01
N LEU A 420 -15.16 -0.64 -6.83
CA LEU A 420 -14.83 0.06 -5.58
C LEU A 420 -15.86 1.14 -5.23
N ALA A 421 -16.36 1.88 -6.22
CA ALA A 421 -17.43 2.88 -6.05
C ALA A 421 -18.73 2.34 -5.45
N THR A 422 -18.93 1.00 -5.44
CA THR A 422 -20.08 0.38 -4.77
C THR A 422 -19.97 0.33 -3.25
N ILE A 423 -18.75 0.43 -2.71
CA ILE A 423 -18.45 0.38 -1.27
C ILE A 423 -17.86 1.69 -0.73
N GLU A 424 -17.64 2.68 -1.59
CA GLU A 424 -17.24 4.04 -1.24
C GLU A 424 -18.26 4.75 -0.33
N PHE A 425 -17.74 5.66 0.47
CA PHE A 425 -18.52 6.58 1.29
C PHE A 425 -17.98 8.00 1.08
N PRO A 426 -18.29 8.60 -0.09
CA PRO A 426 -17.58 9.78 -0.56
C PRO A 426 -17.92 11.03 0.24
N LEU A 427 -16.99 11.99 0.19
CA LEU A 427 -17.19 13.35 0.66
C LEU A 427 -18.42 14.01 0.01
N PRO A 428 -19.17 14.88 0.72
CA PRO A 428 -20.18 15.72 0.09
C PRO A 428 -19.57 16.50 -1.09
N GLY A 429 -20.05 16.23 -2.31
CA GLY A 429 -19.59 16.86 -3.54
C GLY A 429 -18.59 16.05 -4.39
N ALA A 430 -18.10 14.91 -3.92
CA ALA A 430 -17.39 13.95 -4.76
C ALA A 430 -18.38 13.21 -5.69
N GLN A 431 -17.97 12.92 -6.92
CA GLN A 431 -18.78 12.17 -7.87
C GLN A 431 -18.62 10.68 -7.56
N ASN A 432 -19.73 9.96 -7.36
CA ASN A 432 -19.67 8.50 -7.23
C ASN A 432 -19.47 7.90 -8.63
N GLY A 433 -18.32 7.25 -8.85
CA GLY A 433 -18.00 6.59 -10.11
C GLY A 433 -17.33 7.48 -11.16
N THR A 434 -16.80 6.80 -12.20
CA THR A 434 -15.93 7.36 -13.23
C THR A 434 -16.46 8.69 -13.81
N PRO A 435 -15.59 9.71 -13.99
CA PRO A 435 -15.95 10.88 -14.76
C PRO A 435 -16.45 10.44 -16.13
N SER A 436 -17.70 10.77 -16.44
CA SER A 436 -18.20 10.65 -17.82
C SER A 436 -17.25 11.48 -18.69
N ALA A 437 -16.61 10.85 -19.68
CA ALA A 437 -15.90 11.55 -20.74
C ALA A 437 -16.89 12.50 -21.44
N SER A 438 -16.94 13.76 -20.99
CA SER A 438 -17.83 14.78 -21.53
C SER A 438 -16.98 15.83 -22.22
N ALA A 439 -16.97 15.69 -23.55
CA ALA A 439 -16.87 16.74 -24.56
C ALA A 439 -16.12 18.03 -24.18
N SER A 440 -14.99 18.22 -24.86
CA SER A 440 -14.40 19.52 -25.14
C SER A 440 -15.50 20.53 -25.52
N ALA A 441 -15.85 21.41 -24.59
CA ALA A 441 -16.60 22.62 -24.84
C ALA A 441 -15.63 23.79 -24.73
N SER A 442 -14.95 24.05 -25.86
CA SER A 442 -14.23 25.29 -26.10
C SER A 442 -15.18 26.49 -25.94
N ALA A 443 -14.85 27.38 -25.02
CA ALA A 443 -15.38 28.73 -24.98
C ALA A 443 -14.20 29.71 -24.90
N SER A 444 -13.55 29.96 -26.04
CA SER A 444 -12.73 31.15 -26.22
C SER A 444 -13.45 32.10 -27.18
N ALA A 445 -14.00 33.17 -26.62
CA ALA A 445 -14.48 34.31 -27.37
C ALA A 445 -13.34 35.32 -27.52
N SER A 446 -12.86 35.53 -28.75
CA SER A 446 -12.33 36.81 -29.21
C SER A 446 -12.06 36.75 -30.71
N ALA A 447 -12.86 37.48 -31.48
CA ALA A 447 -12.73 37.67 -32.91
C ALA A 447 -11.48 38.52 -33.25
N SER A 448 -10.82 38.22 -34.38
CA SER A 448 -10.66 39.17 -35.49
C SER A 448 -9.70 38.68 -36.59
N ALA A 449 -10.27 38.59 -37.80
CA ALA A 449 -9.71 38.89 -39.12
C ALA A 449 -8.47 38.15 -39.68
N SER A 450 -8.77 37.27 -40.66
CA SER A 450 -8.38 37.37 -42.08
C SER A 450 -6.89 37.49 -42.45
N ALA A 451 -6.33 36.46 -43.11
CA ALA A 451 -6.09 36.49 -44.55
C ALA A 451 -5.44 35.20 -45.08
N SER A 452 -5.99 34.75 -46.20
CA SER A 452 -5.52 33.78 -47.21
C SER A 452 -4.03 33.85 -47.58
N ALA A 453 -3.40 32.69 -47.81
CA ALA A 453 -2.87 32.33 -49.15
C ALA A 453 -2.30 30.90 -49.18
N SER A 454 -2.71 30.16 -50.22
CA SER A 454 -2.15 28.89 -50.66
C SER A 454 -0.86 29.10 -51.47
N ALA A 455 0.02 28.10 -51.54
CA ALA A 455 0.60 27.67 -52.82
C ALA A 455 1.30 26.31 -52.72
N SER A 456 1.04 25.50 -53.73
CA SER A 456 1.55 24.17 -54.05
C SER A 456 2.57 24.27 -55.20
N ALA A 457 3.48 23.29 -55.29
CA ALA A 457 4.12 22.70 -56.50
C ALA A 457 5.56 22.24 -56.13
N SER A 458 5.97 20.98 -56.17
CA SER A 458 5.92 19.91 -57.19
C SER A 458 7.01 19.99 -58.29
N ALA A 459 8.00 19.11 -58.13
CA ALA A 459 8.55 18.12 -59.08
C ALA A 459 9.57 18.44 -60.21
N SER A 460 10.46 17.44 -60.38
CA SER A 460 11.22 16.99 -61.57
C SER A 460 12.51 17.72 -61.97
N ALA A 461 13.59 17.07 -62.46
CA ALA A 461 13.95 15.66 -62.67
C ALA A 461 15.44 15.55 -63.12
N SER A 462 16.01 14.32 -63.02
CA SER A 462 17.12 13.73 -63.81
C SER A 462 18.55 14.30 -63.68
N ALA A 463 19.66 13.54 -63.73
CA ALA A 463 19.94 12.11 -63.81
C ALA A 463 21.44 11.84 -63.57
N SER A 464 21.75 10.59 -63.17
CA SER A 464 22.93 9.77 -63.52
C SER A 464 24.25 9.84 -62.71
N ALA A 465 24.44 8.76 -61.94
CA ALA A 465 25.57 7.82 -61.94
C ALA A 465 26.95 8.18 -61.31
N SER A 466 27.16 7.52 -60.15
CA SER A 466 28.25 6.57 -59.85
C SER A 466 29.48 7.00 -59.02
N ALA A 467 29.73 6.13 -58.03
CA ALA A 467 30.98 5.78 -57.34
C ALA A 467 31.63 6.76 -56.34
N SER A 468 31.37 6.45 -55.05
CA SER A 468 32.33 6.21 -53.96
C SER A 468 33.61 7.05 -53.87
N ALA A 469 33.70 7.90 -52.84
CA ALA A 469 34.81 7.96 -51.88
C ALA A 469 34.52 9.05 -50.84
N SER A 470 34.43 8.65 -49.57
CA SER A 470 34.31 9.54 -48.41
C SER A 470 35.65 10.24 -48.15
N ALA A 471 35.60 11.56 -47.98
CA ALA A 471 36.70 12.37 -47.46
C ALA A 471 36.22 13.15 -46.23
N SER A 472 36.86 12.89 -45.10
CA SER A 472 36.87 13.73 -43.89
C SER A 472 37.93 14.83 -44.06
N PRO A 473 37.76 16.06 -43.53
CA PRO A 473 38.23 16.40 -42.18
C PRO A 473 37.27 17.42 -41.48
N SER A 474 37.31 17.82 -40.21
CA SER A 474 38.23 17.72 -39.07
C SER A 474 37.42 17.95 -37.79
N ALA A 475 37.97 17.45 -36.69
CA ALA A 475 37.49 17.47 -35.31
C ALA A 475 36.96 18.80 -34.76
N SER A 476 35.92 18.69 -33.92
CA SER A 476 35.89 19.34 -32.61
C SER A 476 35.70 18.24 -31.58
N ALA A 477 36.55 18.24 -30.56
CA ALA A 477 36.72 17.16 -29.60
C ALA A 477 35.42 16.81 -28.88
N THR A 478 34.81 15.68 -29.23
CA THR A 478 33.94 14.96 -28.30
C THR A 478 34.84 14.51 -27.15
N GLY A 479 34.67 15.10 -25.98
CA GLY A 479 35.12 14.45 -24.75
C GLY A 479 34.65 12.99 -24.82
N LYS A 480 35.54 12.04 -24.55
CA LYS A 480 35.13 10.63 -24.41
C LYS A 480 33.89 10.62 -23.52
N ALA A 481 32.77 10.10 -24.02
CA ALA A 481 31.63 9.77 -23.17
C ALA A 481 32.15 8.74 -22.15
N SER A 482 32.52 9.21 -20.98
CA SER A 482 32.81 8.36 -19.84
C SER A 482 31.45 8.04 -19.23
N ALA A 483 30.97 6.82 -19.43
CA ALA A 483 29.73 6.37 -18.84
C ALA A 483 29.98 5.16 -17.96
N THR A 484 29.24 5.05 -16.87
CA THR A 484 29.08 3.81 -16.11
C THR A 484 27.75 3.17 -16.51
N CYS A 485 27.72 1.84 -16.56
CA CYS A 485 26.53 1.08 -16.91
C CYS A 485 26.32 0.02 -15.82
N THR A 486 25.33 0.23 -14.96
CA THR A 486 25.11 -0.60 -13.78
C THR A 486 23.88 -1.47 -13.99
N TYR A 487 24.08 -2.79 -13.93
CA TYR A 487 23.01 -3.78 -14.01
C TYR A 487 22.58 -4.22 -12.62
N SER A 488 21.28 -4.24 -12.39
CA SER A 488 20.68 -4.83 -11.19
C SER A 488 19.46 -5.66 -11.56
N VAL A 489 19.32 -6.82 -10.90
CA VAL A 489 18.07 -7.58 -10.90
C VAL A 489 17.19 -6.99 -9.80
N THR A 490 16.03 -6.45 -10.18
CA THR A 490 15.08 -5.79 -9.27
C THR A 490 14.03 -6.77 -8.75
N ASN A 491 13.75 -7.84 -9.49
CA ASN A 491 12.87 -8.91 -9.06
C ASN A 491 13.28 -10.24 -9.74
N SER A 492 13.02 -11.39 -9.12
CA SER A 492 13.27 -12.70 -9.75
C SER A 492 12.25 -13.73 -9.33
N TRP A 493 11.88 -14.63 -10.25
CA TRP A 493 10.95 -15.73 -10.02
C TRP A 493 11.40 -16.99 -10.76
N SER A 494 10.67 -18.10 -10.56
CA SER A 494 11.01 -19.36 -11.25
C SER A 494 10.90 -19.19 -12.77
N GLY A 495 12.04 -19.21 -13.45
CA GLY A 495 12.13 -19.10 -14.90
C GLY A 495 12.05 -17.67 -15.45
N GLY A 496 12.08 -16.64 -14.61
CA GLY A 496 12.13 -15.25 -15.08
C GLY A 496 12.60 -14.24 -14.06
N PHE A 497 12.81 -13.02 -14.53
CA PHE A 497 13.40 -11.94 -13.75
C PHE A 497 13.00 -10.57 -14.30
N GLN A 498 13.13 -9.57 -13.45
CA GLN A 498 13.07 -8.17 -13.78
C GLN A 498 14.44 -7.55 -13.49
N ALA A 499 14.96 -6.77 -14.43
CA ALA A 499 16.24 -6.11 -14.27
C ALA A 499 16.24 -4.72 -14.90
N GLN A 500 17.21 -3.92 -14.51
CA GLN A 500 17.46 -2.62 -15.09
C GLN A 500 18.95 -2.40 -15.38
N VAL A 501 19.22 -1.52 -16.35
CA VAL A 501 20.55 -0.97 -16.60
C VAL A 501 20.48 0.54 -16.46
N VAL A 502 21.23 1.08 -15.50
CA VAL A 502 21.41 2.52 -15.32
C VAL A 502 22.65 2.95 -16.10
N VAL A 503 22.47 3.87 -17.04
CA VAL A 503 23.55 4.50 -17.82
C VAL A 503 23.79 5.89 -17.24
N ALA A 504 24.92 6.11 -16.55
CA ALA A 504 25.26 7.41 -15.99
C ALA A 504 26.38 8.10 -16.79
N ASP A 505 26.16 9.36 -17.16
CA ASP A 505 27.17 10.21 -17.79
C ASP A 505 28.11 10.78 -16.73
N THR A 506 29.32 10.24 -16.66
CA THR A 506 30.40 10.70 -15.76
C THR A 506 31.31 11.74 -16.42
N GLY A 507 30.98 12.14 -17.66
CA GLY A 507 31.71 13.14 -18.43
C GLY A 507 31.29 14.57 -18.12
N THR A 508 31.83 15.51 -18.90
CA THR A 508 31.52 16.94 -18.81
C THR A 508 30.66 17.46 -19.96
N ALA A 509 30.22 16.57 -20.86
CA ALA A 509 29.39 16.89 -22.01
C ALA A 509 28.32 15.83 -22.20
N ALA A 510 27.10 16.26 -22.51
CA ALA A 510 25.94 15.38 -22.66
C ALA A 510 26.17 14.25 -23.68
N ILE A 511 25.67 13.06 -23.34
CA ILE A 511 25.63 11.90 -24.23
C ILE A 511 24.35 11.98 -25.07
N GLY A 512 24.49 12.26 -26.36
CA GLY A 512 23.38 12.26 -27.31
C GLY A 512 23.28 10.97 -28.13
N SER A 513 22.05 10.59 -28.47
CA SER A 513 21.68 9.48 -29.37
C SER A 513 22.48 8.21 -29.09
N TRP A 514 22.28 7.64 -27.90
CA TRP A 514 23.08 6.51 -27.43
C TRP A 514 22.46 5.15 -27.74
N THR A 515 23.31 4.13 -27.80
CA THR A 515 22.93 2.73 -27.92
C THR A 515 23.66 1.94 -26.84
N LEU A 516 22.92 1.20 -26.03
CA LEU A 516 23.46 0.33 -24.99
C LEU A 516 23.52 -1.11 -25.53
N GLY A 517 24.60 -1.83 -25.23
CA GLY A 517 24.73 -3.23 -25.62
C GLY A 517 25.43 -4.07 -24.57
N TRP A 518 24.99 -5.31 -24.43
CA TRP A 518 25.61 -6.34 -23.59
C TRP A 518 25.36 -7.74 -24.16
N THR A 519 26.02 -8.73 -23.57
CA THR A 519 25.78 -10.15 -23.85
C THR A 519 25.40 -10.84 -22.55
N PHE A 520 24.29 -11.56 -22.53
CA PHE A 520 23.92 -12.41 -21.41
C PHE A 520 24.89 -13.60 -21.30
N PRO A 521 25.49 -13.86 -20.14
CA PRO A 521 26.34 -15.05 -19.93
C PRO A 521 25.57 -16.37 -19.85
N GLY A 522 24.24 -16.31 -19.68
CA GLY A 522 23.36 -17.46 -19.55
C GLY A 522 22.35 -17.58 -20.69
N ASP A 523 21.24 -18.25 -20.42
CA ASP A 523 20.20 -18.51 -21.41
C ASP A 523 19.05 -17.49 -21.38
N GLN A 524 19.32 -16.30 -20.84
CA GLN A 524 18.32 -15.26 -20.67
C GLN A 524 17.77 -14.72 -21.99
N GLN A 525 16.45 -14.52 -22.04
CA GLN A 525 15.72 -13.89 -23.14
C GLN A 525 14.86 -12.77 -22.61
N ILE A 526 14.99 -11.57 -23.17
CA ILE A 526 14.14 -10.42 -22.83
C ILE A 526 12.78 -10.62 -23.48
N ASN A 527 11.69 -10.45 -22.71
CA ASN A 527 10.32 -10.57 -23.19
C ASN A 527 9.55 -9.23 -23.21
N ASN A 528 9.93 -8.26 -22.37
CA ASN A 528 9.38 -6.91 -22.36
C ASN A 528 10.45 -5.90 -21.89
N MET A 529 10.40 -4.67 -22.41
CA MET A 529 11.30 -3.58 -22.04
C MET A 529 10.55 -2.26 -21.99
N TRP A 530 10.87 -1.41 -21.02
CA TRP A 530 10.39 -0.05 -20.90
C TRP A 530 11.54 0.95 -20.90
N ASN A 531 11.22 2.23 -21.12
CA ASN A 531 12.15 3.33 -21.37
C ASN A 531 13.10 3.13 -22.56
N ALA A 532 12.93 2.04 -23.32
CA ALA A 532 13.72 1.72 -24.48
C ALA A 532 13.06 0.65 -25.36
N THR A 533 13.64 0.43 -26.53
CA THR A 533 13.36 -0.70 -27.41
C THR A 533 14.62 -1.56 -27.53
N TYR A 534 14.47 -2.87 -27.76
CA TYR A 534 15.60 -3.79 -27.87
C TYR A 534 15.54 -4.66 -29.12
N SER A 535 16.73 -5.12 -29.50
CA SER A 535 16.93 -6.25 -30.41
C SER A 535 17.85 -7.26 -29.71
N GLN A 536 17.41 -8.51 -29.63
CA GLN A 536 18.21 -9.60 -29.07
C GLN A 536 18.43 -10.69 -30.13
N SER A 537 19.68 -11.10 -30.32
CA SER A 537 20.06 -12.21 -31.20
C SER A 537 20.93 -13.20 -30.43
N GLY A 538 20.33 -14.31 -30.01
CA GLY A 538 20.94 -15.22 -29.05
C GLY A 538 21.13 -14.52 -27.71
N GLU A 539 22.37 -14.47 -27.24
CA GLU A 539 22.75 -13.82 -25.97
C GLU A 539 23.01 -12.31 -26.13
N ALA A 540 23.23 -11.81 -27.35
CA ALA A 540 23.61 -10.42 -27.60
C ALA A 540 22.37 -9.51 -27.64
N VAL A 541 22.40 -8.45 -26.83
CA VAL A 541 21.33 -7.45 -26.69
C VAL A 541 21.82 -6.08 -27.15
N THR A 542 20.99 -5.38 -27.92
CA THR A 542 21.18 -3.97 -28.29
C THR A 542 19.92 -3.19 -27.94
N VAL A 543 20.09 -2.08 -27.23
CA VAL A 543 19.01 -1.25 -26.69
C VAL A 543 19.11 0.17 -27.22
N THR A 544 17.98 0.67 -27.71
CA THR A 544 17.80 2.06 -28.15
C THR A 544 16.84 2.76 -27.19
N PRO A 545 17.25 3.86 -26.53
CA PRO A 545 16.43 4.55 -25.55
C PRO A 545 15.16 5.14 -26.16
N ALA A 546 14.16 5.36 -25.32
CA ALA A 546 13.00 6.16 -25.68
C ALA A 546 13.43 7.60 -26.04
N ALA A 547 12.59 8.30 -26.81
CA ALA A 547 12.93 9.62 -27.33
C ALA A 547 13.23 10.66 -26.22
N TYR A 548 12.58 10.53 -25.05
CA TYR A 548 12.81 11.41 -23.91
C TYR A 548 14.16 11.16 -23.20
N ASP A 549 14.71 9.95 -23.31
CA ASP A 549 16.02 9.57 -22.74
C ASP A 549 17.14 9.54 -23.79
N ALA A 550 16.87 10.00 -25.01
CA ALA A 550 17.84 9.98 -26.11
C ALA A 550 19.06 10.90 -25.86
N SER A 551 19.00 11.79 -24.85
CA SER A 551 20.11 12.63 -24.42
C SER A 551 20.26 12.58 -22.90
N ILE A 552 21.43 12.19 -22.41
CA ILE A 552 21.78 12.20 -20.99
C ILE A 552 22.65 13.43 -20.75
N ALA A 553 22.22 14.35 -19.88
CA ALA A 553 23.04 15.51 -19.53
C ALA A 553 24.29 15.08 -18.73
N ALA A 554 25.36 15.89 -18.81
CA ALA A 554 26.58 15.65 -18.03
C ALA A 554 26.26 15.53 -16.54
N GLY A 555 26.70 14.44 -15.89
CA GLY A 555 26.42 14.14 -14.49
C GLY A 555 25.03 13.55 -14.21
N SER A 556 24.21 13.31 -15.23
CA SER A 556 22.88 12.68 -15.11
C SER A 556 22.92 11.21 -15.52
N SER A 557 21.79 10.51 -15.39
CA SER A 557 21.65 9.12 -15.82
C SER A 557 20.33 8.88 -16.56
N ALA A 558 20.25 7.77 -17.28
CA ALA A 558 19.03 7.21 -17.84
C ALA A 558 18.94 5.73 -17.48
N THR A 559 17.72 5.24 -17.24
CA THR A 559 17.48 3.87 -16.79
C THR A 559 16.61 3.13 -17.79
N VAL A 560 17.11 2.00 -18.27
CA VAL A 560 16.32 1.06 -19.09
C VAL A 560 15.97 -0.15 -18.24
N GLY A 561 14.69 -0.50 -18.18
CA GLY A 561 14.21 -1.63 -17.41
C GLY A 561 13.57 -2.68 -18.31
N PHE A 562 13.66 -3.94 -17.92
CA PHE A 562 13.13 -5.04 -18.69
C PHE A 562 12.77 -6.25 -17.83
N THR A 563 11.87 -7.09 -18.35
CA THR A 563 11.67 -8.45 -17.85
C THR A 563 12.28 -9.45 -18.81
N GLY A 564 12.78 -10.56 -18.26
CA GLY A 564 13.35 -11.65 -19.01
C GLY A 564 12.98 -13.02 -18.47
N THR A 565 13.23 -14.05 -19.25
CA THR A 565 13.08 -15.46 -18.90
C THR A 565 14.42 -16.16 -18.98
N PHE A 566 14.64 -17.17 -18.14
CA PHE A 566 15.81 -18.07 -18.22
C PHE A 566 15.34 -19.51 -17.96
N THR A 567 16.14 -20.50 -18.34
CA THR A 567 15.80 -21.91 -18.04
C THR A 567 16.79 -22.57 -17.10
N SER A 568 18.07 -22.29 -17.25
CA SER A 568 19.14 -23.00 -16.54
C SER A 568 20.23 -22.09 -15.98
N ASN A 569 20.43 -20.91 -16.55
CA ASN A 569 21.51 -20.02 -16.14
C ASN A 569 21.07 -18.55 -16.22
N ASP A 570 20.91 -17.93 -15.06
CA ASP A 570 20.60 -16.50 -14.92
C ASP A 570 21.83 -15.67 -14.45
N ALA A 571 23.02 -16.00 -14.95
CA ALA A 571 24.23 -15.25 -14.59
C ALA A 571 24.13 -13.80 -15.12
N ALA A 572 24.38 -12.82 -14.25
CA ALA A 572 24.30 -11.41 -14.62
C ALA A 572 25.43 -10.99 -15.60
N PRO A 573 25.14 -10.16 -16.61
CA PRO A 573 26.16 -9.58 -17.49
C PRO A 573 27.11 -8.67 -16.70
N THR A 574 28.42 -8.78 -16.96
CA THR A 574 29.46 -7.98 -16.28
C THR A 574 30.08 -6.92 -17.18
N SER A 575 29.67 -6.84 -18.45
CA SER A 575 30.28 -5.99 -19.46
C SER A 575 29.21 -5.32 -20.31
N PHE A 576 29.27 -4.00 -20.39
CA PHE A 576 28.35 -3.17 -21.16
C PHE A 576 29.12 -2.27 -22.12
N THR A 577 28.46 -1.88 -23.21
CA THR A 577 28.96 -0.90 -24.16
C THR A 577 27.93 0.21 -24.35
N LEU A 578 28.40 1.45 -24.43
CA LEU A 578 27.62 2.61 -24.82
C LEU A 578 28.20 3.18 -26.10
N ASN A 579 27.42 3.24 -27.18
CA ASN A 579 27.86 3.64 -28.51
C ASN A 579 29.07 2.83 -29.01
N GLY A 580 29.13 1.54 -28.65
CA GLY A 580 30.22 0.62 -29.00
C GLY A 580 31.52 0.81 -28.19
N VAL A 581 31.52 1.70 -27.19
CA VAL A 581 32.64 1.88 -26.26
C VAL A 581 32.31 1.20 -24.93
N ALA A 582 33.24 0.45 -24.34
CA ALA A 582 33.03 -0.20 -23.06
C ALA A 582 32.70 0.82 -21.95
N CYS A 583 31.65 0.56 -21.18
CA CYS A 583 31.33 1.35 -20.00
C CYS A 583 32.40 1.10 -18.92
N SER A 584 32.62 2.12 -18.08
CA SER A 584 33.41 1.98 -16.86
C SER A 584 32.64 1.11 -15.86
N ALA A 585 33.37 0.29 -15.09
CA ALA A 585 32.81 -0.47 -13.97
C ALA A 585 32.38 0.44 -12.83
#